data_AF-A0A8X6V0Z5-F1
#
_entry.id   AF-A0A8X6V0Z5-F1
#
_cell.length_a   1.000
_cell.length_b   1.000
_cell.length_c   1.000
_cell.angle_alpha   90.00
_cell.angle_beta   90.00
_cell.angle_gamma   90.00
#
_symmetry.space_group_name_H-M   'P 1'
#
loop_
_entity.id
_entity.type
_entity.pdbx_description
1 polymer ?
#
loop_
_entity_poly.entity_id
_entity_poly.type
_entity_poly.pdbx_seq_one_letter_code
_entity_poly.pdbx_strand_id
1 'polypeptide(L)'
;MGKIIKVGRSVPHELTDRQQENRKLVCEMLLARYKRKSYLHRIVPDDEKWIYFENPMRNRSYFDPGKPSKSTERPNRFGRKTLLYIFWD
;
A
#
# COMPACT_ATOMS: atom_id res chain seq x y z
N MET A 1 23.05 -27.34 -2.43
CA MET A 1 22.93 -26.25 -3.44
C MET A 1 21.82 -25.31 -3.00
N GLY A 2 22.16 -24.14 -2.45
CA GLY A 2 21.27 -23.31 -1.63
C GLY A 2 20.63 -22.12 -2.35
N LYS A 3 19.57 -22.36 -3.14
CA LYS A 3 18.69 -21.29 -3.62
C LYS A 3 17.42 -21.27 -2.78
N ILE A 4 17.02 -20.09 -2.31
CA ILE A 4 15.80 -19.87 -1.52
C ILE A 4 14.78 -19.16 -2.42
N ILE A 5 13.52 -19.59 -2.37
CA ILE A 5 12.43 -18.94 -3.10
C ILE A 5 12.05 -17.64 -2.35
N LYS A 6 12.09 -16.51 -3.05
CA LYS A 6 11.62 -15.20 -2.56
C LYS A 6 10.50 -14.70 -3.47
N VAL A 7 9.49 -14.08 -2.86
CA VAL A 7 8.40 -13.42 -3.59
C VAL A 7 8.79 -11.96 -3.84
N GLY A 8 8.61 -11.48 -5.07
CA GLY A 8 8.85 -10.08 -5.42
C GLY A 8 7.90 -9.12 -4.69
N ARG A 9 8.38 -7.93 -4.35
CA ARG A 9 7.55 -6.87 -3.75
C ARG A 9 6.82 -6.12 -4.86
N SER A 10 5.51 -5.91 -4.67
CA SER A 10 4.75 -5.00 -5.54
C SER A 10 5.09 -3.55 -5.18
N VAL A 11 5.43 -2.75 -6.19
CA VAL A 11 5.64 -1.30 -6.08
C VAL A 11 4.55 -0.56 -6.84
N PRO A 12 4.08 0.61 -6.37
CA PRO A 12 2.93 1.29 -6.99
C PRO A 12 3.19 1.79 -8.42
N HIS A 13 4.42 2.24 -8.70
CA HIS A 13 4.80 2.82 -9.98
C HIS A 13 6.31 2.72 -10.20
N GLU A 14 6.73 2.52 -11.44
CA GLU A 14 8.12 2.62 -11.84
C GLU A 14 8.48 4.10 -11.99
N LEU A 15 9.38 4.58 -11.12
CA LEU A 15 9.75 5.99 -11.08
C LEU A 15 10.81 6.31 -12.13
N THR A 16 10.57 7.37 -12.91
CA THR A 16 11.61 8.02 -13.74
C THR A 16 12.67 8.66 -12.85
N ASP A 17 13.90 8.83 -13.37
CA ASP A 17 15.01 9.46 -12.64
C ASP A 17 14.62 10.84 -12.08
N ARG A 18 13.91 11.64 -12.89
CA ARG A 18 13.38 12.95 -12.46
C ARG A 18 12.43 12.86 -11.28
N GLN A 19 11.53 11.87 -11.26
CA GLN A 19 10.62 11.66 -10.13
C GLN A 19 11.37 11.21 -8.88
N GLN A 20 12.40 10.38 -9.03
CA GLN A 20 13.24 9.94 -7.92
C GLN A 20 14.00 11.11 -7.31
N GLU A 21 14.61 11.95 -8.14
CA GLU A 21 15.33 13.16 -7.71
C GLU A 21 14.39 14.15 -7.01
N ASN A 22 13.21 14.42 -7.57
CA ASN A 22 12.22 15.28 -6.94
C ASN A 22 11.80 14.76 -5.55
N ARG A 23 11.54 13.44 -5.43
CA ARG A 23 11.20 12.83 -4.13
C ARG A 23 12.35 12.96 -3.14
N LYS A 24 13.59 12.73 -3.57
CA LYS A 24 14.79 12.88 -2.74
C LYS A 24 14.93 14.31 -2.23
N LEU A 25 14.83 15.30 -3.12
CA LEU A 25 14.95 16.72 -2.77
C LEU A 25 13.91 17.14 -1.74
N VAL A 26 12.64 16.79 -1.96
CA VAL A 26 11.55 17.11 -1.01
C VAL A 26 11.82 16.45 0.35
N CYS A 27 12.22 15.18 0.38
CA CYS A 27 12.58 14.49 1.62
C CYS A 27 13.75 15.18 2.35
N GLU A 28 14.81 15.57 1.64
CA GLU A 28 15.96 16.27 2.21
C GLU A 28 15.56 17.63 2.82
N MET A 29 14.74 18.41 2.12
CA MET A 29 14.21 19.69 2.60
C MET A 29 13.34 19.52 3.85
N LEU A 30 12.39 18.57 3.82
CA LEU A 30 11.49 18.30 4.94
C LEU A 30 12.24 17.76 6.16
N LEU A 31 13.28 16.94 5.95
CA LEU A 31 14.15 16.43 7.00
C LEU A 31 15.00 17.56 7.61
N ALA A 32 15.56 18.44 6.79
CA ALA A 32 16.32 19.60 7.27
C ALA A 32 15.44 20.52 8.11
N ARG A 33 14.19 20.77 7.69
CA ARG A 33 13.19 21.51 8.47
C ARG A 33 12.92 20.82 9.82
N TYR A 34 12.76 19.49 9.82
CA TYR A 34 12.46 18.72 11.02
C TYR A 34 13.61 18.77 12.03
N LYS A 35 14.85 18.64 11.54
CA LYS A 35 16.07 18.74 12.35
C LYS A 35 16.24 20.11 13.01
N ARG A 36 15.80 21.20 12.36
CA ARG A 36 15.82 22.55 12.96
C ARG A 36 14.76 22.70 14.05
N LYS A 37 13.55 22.20 13.80
CA LYS A 37 12.44 22.23 14.77
C LYS A 37 11.42 21.15 14.40
N SER A 38 11.05 20.32 15.38
CA SER A 38 9.97 19.36 15.20
C SER A 38 8.67 20.09 14.84
N TYR A 39 8.05 19.70 13.73
CA TYR A 39 6.79 20.27 13.23
C TYR A 39 5.70 19.23 12.99
N LEU A 40 5.98 17.94 13.28
CA LEU A 40 5.04 16.85 13.03
C LEU A 40 3.74 17.01 13.83
N HIS A 41 3.81 17.55 15.05
CA HIS A 41 2.66 17.86 15.92
C HIS A 41 1.70 18.94 15.38
N ARG A 42 1.96 19.49 14.18
CA ARG A 42 1.13 20.50 13.53
C ARG A 42 0.56 20.01 12.20
N ILE A 43 0.92 18.79 11.79
CA ILE A 43 0.47 18.23 10.52
C ILE A 43 -0.81 17.47 10.81
N VAL A 44 -1.90 17.89 10.17
CA VAL A 44 -3.14 17.14 10.09
C VAL A 44 -3.16 16.45 8.73
N PRO A 45 -2.76 15.18 8.63
CA PRO A 45 -2.85 14.40 7.39
C PRO A 45 -4.29 14.15 6.93
N ASP A 46 -4.47 14.10 5.61
CA ASP A 46 -5.74 13.82 4.93
C ASP A 46 -5.56 12.81 3.79
N ASP A 47 -6.58 11.98 3.53
CA ASP A 47 -6.61 11.08 2.37
C ASP A 47 -8.04 10.61 2.02
N GLU A 48 -8.16 10.06 0.82
CA GLU A 48 -9.37 9.44 0.28
C GLU A 48 -9.17 7.94 0.02
N LYS A 49 -10.16 7.13 0.40
CA LYS A 49 -10.14 5.69 0.13
C LYS A 49 -11.47 5.14 -0.30
N TRP A 50 -11.49 4.42 -1.43
CA TRP A 50 -12.62 3.58 -1.81
C TRP A 50 -12.72 2.36 -0.89
N ILE A 51 -13.88 2.19 -0.26
CA ILE A 51 -14.23 1.02 0.55
C ILE A 51 -15.31 0.25 -0.20
N TYR A 52 -14.98 -0.98 -0.60
CA TYR A 52 -15.92 -1.89 -1.24
C TYR A 52 -16.77 -2.59 -0.18
N PHE A 53 -18.08 -2.73 -0.43
CA PHE A 53 -18.97 -3.48 0.46
C PHE A 53 -18.60 -4.97 0.48
N GLU A 54 -18.24 -5.51 -0.69
CA GLU A 54 -17.73 -6.86 -0.85
C GLU A 54 -16.27 -6.79 -1.28
N ASN A 55 -15.35 -7.25 -0.43
CA ASN A 55 -13.92 -7.30 -0.71
C ASN A 55 -13.37 -8.71 -0.40
N PRO A 56 -13.72 -9.73 -1.21
CA PRO A 56 -13.29 -11.10 -0.94
C PRO A 56 -11.77 -11.20 -1.02
N MET A 57 -11.15 -11.66 0.07
CA MET A 57 -9.71 -11.88 0.13
C MET A 57 -9.41 -13.38 0.00
N ARG A 58 -8.39 -13.71 -0.79
CA ARG A 58 -7.93 -15.10 -0.91
C ARG A 58 -7.22 -15.52 0.37
N ASN A 59 -7.87 -16.37 1.15
CA ASN A 59 -7.28 -16.91 2.36
C ASN A 59 -6.24 -17.99 2.03
N ARG A 60 -5.16 -18.03 2.82
CA ARG A 60 -4.22 -19.15 2.81
C ARG A 60 -4.79 -20.26 3.68
N SER A 61 -4.79 -21.46 3.16
CA SER A 61 -5.34 -22.65 3.80
C SER A 61 -4.31 -23.77 3.74
N TYR A 62 -4.12 -24.49 4.84
CA TYR A 62 -3.25 -25.65 4.91
C TYR A 62 -4.01 -26.88 4.39
N PHE A 63 -3.42 -27.61 3.46
CA PHE A 63 -3.99 -28.82 2.87
C PHE A 63 -2.89 -29.86 2.62
N ASP A 64 -3.28 -31.13 2.61
CA ASP A 64 -2.39 -32.21 2.19
C ASP A 64 -2.00 -32.04 0.71
N PRO A 65 -0.81 -32.53 0.30
CA PRO A 65 -0.39 -32.51 -1.10
C PRO A 65 -1.44 -33.14 -2.02
N GLY A 66 -1.80 -32.44 -3.09
CA GLY A 66 -2.76 -32.92 -4.09
C GLY A 66 -4.24 -32.62 -3.80
N LYS A 67 -4.60 -32.11 -2.62
CA LYS A 67 -5.98 -31.66 -2.34
C LYS A 67 -6.21 -30.24 -2.88
N PRO A 68 -7.35 -29.96 -3.55
CA PRO A 68 -7.65 -28.63 -4.05
C PRO A 68 -7.97 -27.66 -2.90
N SER A 69 -7.50 -26.42 -3.02
CA SER A 69 -7.85 -25.35 -2.09
C SER A 69 -9.25 -24.81 -2.34
N LYS A 70 -9.90 -24.27 -1.29
CA LYS A 70 -11.18 -23.56 -1.45
C LYS A 70 -11.03 -22.37 -2.42
N SER A 71 -11.86 -22.36 -3.46
CA SER A 71 -11.92 -21.23 -4.40
C SER A 71 -12.52 -20.00 -3.73
N THR A 72 -12.03 -18.82 -4.08
CA THR A 72 -12.58 -17.52 -3.67
C THR A 72 -12.97 -16.78 -4.94
N GLU A 73 -14.17 -16.21 -4.97
CA GLU A 73 -14.64 -15.42 -6.12
C GLU A 73 -13.76 -14.18 -6.33
N ARG A 74 -13.60 -13.78 -7.59
CA ARG A 74 -12.83 -12.57 -7.92
C ARG A 74 -13.62 -11.33 -7.48
N PRO A 75 -13.00 -10.34 -6.83
CA PRO A 75 -13.67 -9.10 -6.49
C PRO A 75 -14.27 -8.43 -7.73
N ASN A 76 -15.53 -8.00 -7.65
CA ASN A 76 -16.18 -7.23 -8.71
C ASN A 76 -15.66 -5.79 -8.72
N ARG A 77 -14.91 -5.42 -9.77
CA ARG A 77 -14.33 -4.08 -9.93
C ARG A 77 -15.39 -2.96 -9.96
N PHE A 78 -16.57 -3.26 -10.48
CA PHE A 78 -17.70 -2.33 -10.57
C PHE A 78 -18.75 -2.56 -9.47
N GLY A 79 -18.40 -3.35 -8.46
CA GLY A 79 -19.25 -3.59 -7.30
C GLY A 79 -19.51 -2.31 -6.51
N ARG A 80 -20.50 -2.38 -5.61
CA ARG A 80 -20.84 -1.26 -4.73
C ARG A 80 -19.63 -0.89 -3.88
N LYS A 81 -19.36 0.41 -3.81
CA LYS A 81 -18.31 1.00 -3.00
C LYS A 81 -18.73 2.37 -2.50
N THR A 82 -18.17 2.79 -1.38
CA THR A 82 -18.29 4.16 -0.87
C THR A 82 -16.92 4.82 -0.84
N LEU A 83 -16.89 6.15 -0.96
CA LEU A 83 -15.67 6.93 -0.77
C LEU A 83 -15.59 7.37 0.68
N LEU A 84 -14.52 7.00 1.37
CA LEU A 84 -14.17 7.54 2.67
C LEU A 84 -13.25 8.73 2.47
N TYR A 85 -13.59 9.86 3.09
CA TYR A 85 -12.73 11.03 3.23
C TYR A 85 -12.40 11.19 4.71
N ILE A 86 -11.11 11.29 5.06
CA ILE A 86 -10.66 11.34 6.45
C ILE A 86 -9.54 12.36 6.64
N PHE A 87 -9.66 13.13 7.72
CA PHE A 87 -8.58 13.87 8.36
C PHE A 87 -8.27 13.21 9.71
N TRP A 88 -7.00 13.17 10.11
CA TRP A 88 -6.63 12.68 11.44
C TRP A 88 -5.56 13.57 12.08
N ASP A 89 -5.65 13.73 13.41
CA ASP A 89 -4.74 14.47 14.30
C ASP A 89 -4.22 13.51 15.38
#